data_AF-A0A411ZM39-F1
#
_entry.id   AF-A0A411ZM39-F1
#
_cell.length_a   1.000
_cell.length_b   1.000
_cell.length_c   1.000
_cell.angle_alpha   90.00
_cell.angle_beta   90.00
_cell.angle_gamma   90.00
#
_symmetry.space_group_name_H-M   'P 1'
#
loop_
_entity.id
_entity.type
_entity.pdbx_description
1 polymer ?
#
loop_
_entity_poly.entity_id
_entity_poly.type
_entity_poly.pdbx_seq_one_letter_code
_entity_poly.pdbx_strand_id
1 'polypeptide(L)'
;MLMRLIKNIICLTVLMVFTLFHTQISFAADSEWYWISSDDKYSKYFSMTRITTVSSQNNIPTCIEDWIKTGYAPGGAAETIANMKLPINDPNQLVYSLARVQINPQERTLRYMEEIFYDKDGKALYTLKYDNPVNKDINSQSFDEKFYAMIVDRVFNKGEGGRLISNARWLGLWSNESGESSADTATLRQIDNNIIVWIWQENKDSAGNVSSIQFMKKEYNVKNLTARTLKYNFWSPDTNWIDKTPNLDKNMHSIIPESTEDVEFKKIRYYANKYPEWATRYQINKTATVPTNTTATTTTPTPTTPVNSTTTSPAASGVTNPIGSVGPIGAPIN
;
A
#
# COMPACT_ATOMS: atom_id res chain seq x y z
N MET A 1 -4.86 64.85 -2.57
CA MET A 1 -6.15 64.23 -2.15
C MET A 1 -6.56 63.09 -3.09
N LEU A 2 -6.48 63.28 -4.42
CA LEU A 2 -6.83 62.30 -5.46
C LEU A 2 -6.03 60.97 -5.40
N MET A 3 -4.72 61.01 -5.17
CA MET A 3 -3.87 59.81 -5.06
C MET A 3 -4.17 58.93 -3.82
N ARG A 4 -4.68 59.51 -2.72
CA ARG A 4 -5.11 58.74 -1.54
C ARG A 4 -6.42 58.01 -1.80
N LEU A 5 -7.32 58.61 -2.58
CA LEU A 5 -8.60 58.02 -2.96
C LEU A 5 -8.39 56.80 -3.88
N ILE A 6 -7.50 56.92 -4.87
CA ILE A 6 -7.16 55.83 -5.81
C ILE A 6 -6.52 54.64 -5.06
N LYS A 7 -5.60 54.89 -4.12
CA LYS A 7 -4.97 53.83 -3.31
C LYS A 7 -5.99 53.06 -2.45
N ASN A 8 -6.96 53.77 -1.88
CA ASN A 8 -8.00 53.15 -1.05
C ASN A 8 -8.98 52.32 -1.90
N ILE A 9 -9.30 52.76 -3.11
CA ILE A 9 -10.17 52.02 -4.04
C ILE A 9 -9.48 50.73 -4.52
N ILE A 10 -8.18 50.79 -4.84
CA ILE A 10 -7.38 49.61 -5.24
C ILE A 10 -7.27 48.62 -4.08
N CYS A 11 -7.03 49.11 -2.85
CA CYS A 11 -6.94 48.23 -1.69
C CYS A 11 -8.28 47.55 -1.37
N LEU A 12 -9.40 48.28 -1.54
CA LEU A 12 -10.74 47.74 -1.33
C LEU A 12 -11.10 46.69 -2.41
N THR A 13 -10.71 46.91 -3.67
CA THR A 13 -10.94 45.93 -4.75
C THR A 13 -10.07 44.68 -4.59
N VAL A 14 -8.81 44.82 -4.16
CA VAL A 14 -7.94 43.67 -3.86
C VAL A 14 -8.49 42.86 -2.66
N LEU A 15 -9.00 43.54 -1.63
CA LEU A 15 -9.63 42.87 -0.48
C LEU A 15 -10.92 42.13 -0.88
N MET A 16 -11.74 42.74 -1.75
CA MET A 16 -12.99 42.13 -2.24
C MET A 16 -12.72 40.89 -3.10
N VAL A 17 -11.71 40.94 -3.96
CA VAL A 17 -11.24 39.79 -4.75
C VAL A 17 -10.71 38.69 -3.84
N PHE A 18 -9.95 39.02 -2.79
CA PHE A 18 -9.49 38.03 -1.79
C PHE A 18 -10.64 37.42 -0.98
N THR A 19 -11.70 38.17 -0.67
CA THR A 19 -12.88 37.62 0.01
C THR A 19 -13.76 36.74 -0.88
N LEU A 20 -13.79 37.01 -2.20
CA LEU A 20 -14.47 36.16 -3.20
C LEU A 20 -13.74 34.83 -3.42
N PHE A 21 -12.44 34.73 -3.13
CA PHE A 21 -11.73 33.45 -3.06
C PHE A 21 -11.97 32.68 -1.74
N HIS A 22 -12.63 33.29 -0.75
CA HIS A 22 -12.97 32.67 0.54
C HIS A 22 -14.47 32.41 0.73
N THR A 23 -15.30 32.69 -0.28
CA THR A 23 -16.71 32.27 -0.27
C THR A 23 -16.80 30.77 -0.54
N GLN A 24 -16.81 30.01 0.55
CA GLN A 24 -17.49 28.73 0.75
C GLN A 24 -17.75 27.93 -0.55
N ILE A 25 -16.81 27.06 -0.92
CA ILE A 25 -17.15 25.89 -1.71
C ILE A 25 -18.02 25.02 -0.81
N SER A 26 -19.33 25.14 -0.94
CA SER A 26 -20.27 24.13 -0.44
C SER A 26 -20.00 22.84 -1.21
N PHE A 27 -19.16 21.97 -0.66
CA PHE A 27 -19.09 20.58 -1.07
C PHE A 27 -20.41 19.90 -0.69
N ALA A 28 -21.33 19.84 -1.65
CA ALA A 28 -22.48 18.95 -1.54
C ALA A 28 -21.97 17.50 -1.58
N ALA A 29 -22.12 16.78 -0.46
CA ALA A 29 -22.17 15.32 -0.35
C ALA A 29 -21.06 14.44 -1.00
N ASP A 30 -19.80 14.89 -1.03
CA ASP A 30 -18.64 14.02 -1.37
C ASP A 30 -17.65 13.90 -0.19
N SER A 31 -18.12 14.16 1.05
CA SER A 31 -17.31 14.28 2.27
C SER A 31 -16.74 12.96 2.81
N GLU A 32 -16.91 11.84 2.12
CA GLU A 32 -16.49 10.52 2.59
C GLU A 32 -15.10 10.12 2.09
N TRP A 33 -14.71 10.56 0.89
CA TRP A 33 -13.50 10.11 0.22
C TRP A 33 -12.33 11.06 0.48
N TYR A 34 -11.32 10.57 1.18
CA TYR A 34 -10.12 11.32 1.49
C TYR A 34 -9.03 11.02 0.47
N TRP A 35 -8.52 12.06 -0.16
CA TRP A 35 -7.42 11.95 -1.12
C TRP A 35 -6.14 11.45 -0.46
N ILE A 36 -5.45 10.53 -1.14
CA ILE A 36 -4.18 9.94 -0.70
C ILE A 36 -3.04 10.38 -1.62
N SER A 37 -3.24 10.24 -2.93
CA SER A 37 -2.26 10.63 -3.94
C SER A 37 -2.87 10.59 -5.34
N SER A 38 -2.28 11.34 -6.27
CA SER A 38 -2.58 11.23 -7.70
C SER A 38 -1.32 11.22 -8.53
N ASP A 39 -1.40 10.60 -9.71
CA ASP A 39 -0.46 10.72 -10.81
C ASP A 39 -1.23 11.07 -12.11
N ASP A 40 -0.58 10.92 -13.27
CA ASP A 40 -1.14 11.22 -14.58
C ASP A 40 -2.26 10.25 -15.00
N LYS A 41 -2.35 9.07 -14.38
CA LYS A 41 -3.32 8.02 -14.71
C LYS A 41 -4.36 7.79 -13.64
N TYR A 42 -3.98 7.90 -12.37
CA TYR A 42 -4.74 7.41 -11.23
C TYR A 42 -4.83 8.44 -10.11
N SER A 43 -5.98 8.51 -9.46
CA SER A 43 -6.18 9.21 -8.19
C SER A 43 -6.68 8.25 -7.13
N LYS A 44 -6.08 8.25 -5.95
CA LYS A 44 -6.35 7.27 -4.88
C LYS A 44 -7.04 7.94 -3.70
N TYR A 45 -8.13 7.34 -3.24
CA TYR A 45 -8.91 7.83 -2.10
C TYR A 45 -9.32 6.67 -1.18
N PHE A 46 -9.43 6.93 0.12
CA PHE A 46 -9.98 5.98 1.09
C PHE A 46 -11.06 6.63 1.96
N SER A 47 -11.86 5.82 2.64
CA SER A 47 -12.86 6.30 3.60
C SER A 47 -12.31 6.25 5.02
N MET A 48 -12.54 7.29 5.81
CA MET A 48 -12.17 7.28 7.24
C MET A 48 -13.17 6.53 8.12
N THR A 49 -14.35 6.19 7.58
CA THR A 49 -15.52 5.73 8.34
C THR A 49 -16.00 4.34 7.96
N ARG A 50 -15.55 3.78 6.83
CA ARG A 50 -15.96 2.44 6.35
C ARG A 50 -15.09 1.29 6.82
N ILE A 51 -14.02 1.58 7.57
CA ILE A 51 -13.08 0.58 8.05
C ILE A 51 -13.74 -0.29 9.12
N THR A 52 -13.73 -1.59 8.92
CA THR A 52 -14.28 -2.59 9.85
C THR A 52 -13.25 -3.67 10.16
N THR A 53 -13.33 -4.23 11.38
CA THR A 53 -12.53 -5.40 11.75
C THR A 53 -13.34 -6.66 11.45
N VAL A 54 -12.84 -7.50 10.54
CA VAL A 54 -13.47 -8.77 10.15
C VAL A 54 -13.09 -9.88 11.14
N SER A 55 -11.85 -9.88 11.60
CA SER A 55 -11.37 -10.84 12.59
C SER A 55 -10.28 -10.24 13.47
N SER A 56 -10.18 -10.78 14.69
CA SER A 56 -9.18 -10.39 15.68
C SER A 56 -8.70 -11.59 16.47
N GLN A 57 -7.47 -11.53 16.96
CA GLN A 57 -6.92 -12.48 17.92
C GLN A 57 -6.29 -11.69 19.07
N ASN A 58 -6.57 -12.05 20.32
CA ASN A 58 -6.08 -11.32 21.50
C ASN A 58 -6.39 -9.81 21.45
N ASN A 59 -7.60 -9.43 20.99
CA ASN A 59 -8.02 -8.04 20.75
C ASN A 59 -7.16 -7.25 19.73
N ILE A 60 -6.33 -7.94 18.95
CA ILE A 60 -5.54 -7.36 17.87
C ILE A 60 -6.22 -7.70 16.55
N PRO A 61 -6.63 -6.72 15.73
CA PRO A 61 -7.18 -6.98 14.40
C PRO A 61 -6.23 -7.81 13.54
N THR A 62 -6.73 -8.91 12.99
CA THR A 62 -5.98 -9.81 12.09
C THR A 62 -6.51 -9.77 10.66
N CYS A 63 -7.71 -9.25 10.46
CA CYS A 63 -8.26 -8.89 9.17
C CYS A 63 -9.08 -7.59 9.29
N ILE A 64 -8.73 -6.60 8.47
CA ILE A 64 -9.45 -5.33 8.33
C ILE A 64 -10.12 -5.33 6.96
N GLU A 65 -11.35 -4.85 6.86
CA GLU A 65 -12.03 -4.60 5.60
C GLU A 65 -12.33 -3.12 5.42
N ASP A 66 -12.17 -2.61 4.20
CA ASP A 66 -12.54 -1.24 3.83
C ASP A 66 -12.91 -1.16 2.34
N TRP A 67 -13.48 -0.03 1.95
CA TRP A 67 -13.67 0.36 0.56
C TRP A 67 -12.64 1.41 0.15
N ILE A 68 -11.94 1.16 -0.96
CA ILE A 68 -11.02 2.10 -1.59
C ILE A 68 -11.61 2.62 -2.90
N LYS A 69 -11.24 3.86 -3.27
CA LYS A 69 -11.66 4.49 -4.53
C LYS A 69 -10.45 4.81 -5.38
N THR A 70 -10.51 4.41 -6.65
CA THR A 70 -9.52 4.77 -7.66
C THR A 70 -10.22 5.58 -8.75
N GLY A 71 -9.81 6.83 -8.93
CA GLY A 71 -10.20 7.65 -10.09
C GLY A 71 -9.26 7.41 -11.26
N TYR A 72 -9.80 7.47 -12.48
CA TYR A 72 -9.08 7.18 -13.72
C TYR A 72 -9.04 8.40 -14.64
N ALA A 73 -7.85 8.78 -15.07
CA ALA A 73 -7.67 9.56 -16.29
C ALA A 73 -7.82 8.65 -17.53
N PRO A 74 -8.04 9.18 -18.75
CA PRO A 74 -8.28 8.35 -19.94
C PRO A 74 -7.21 7.25 -20.18
N GLY A 75 -5.93 7.57 -19.94
CA GLY A 75 -4.84 6.58 -20.04
C GLY A 75 -4.91 5.49 -18.97
N GLY A 76 -5.24 5.86 -17.73
CA GLY A 76 -5.42 4.91 -16.63
C GLY A 76 -6.66 4.02 -16.79
N ALA A 77 -7.74 4.58 -17.35
CA ALA A 77 -8.95 3.83 -17.68
C ALA A 77 -8.67 2.76 -18.75
N ALA A 78 -8.00 3.14 -19.85
CA ALA A 78 -7.65 2.21 -20.91
C ALA A 78 -6.72 1.09 -20.41
N GLU A 79 -5.70 1.45 -19.62
CA GLU A 79 -4.79 0.48 -19.00
C GLU A 79 -5.54 -0.48 -18.07
N THR A 80 -6.44 0.02 -17.23
CA THR A 80 -7.23 -0.80 -16.31
C THR A 80 -8.14 -1.76 -17.06
N ILE A 81 -8.87 -1.29 -18.09
CA ILE A 81 -9.76 -2.12 -18.91
C ILE A 81 -8.98 -3.24 -19.60
N ALA A 82 -7.83 -2.91 -20.21
CA ALA A 82 -6.99 -3.87 -20.92
C ALA A 82 -6.42 -4.92 -19.97
N ASN A 83 -5.86 -4.48 -18.85
CA ASN A 83 -5.30 -5.37 -17.84
C ASN A 83 -6.41 -6.29 -17.30
N MET A 84 -7.48 -5.69 -16.75
CA MET A 84 -8.58 -6.41 -16.08
C MET A 84 -9.53 -7.14 -17.01
N LYS A 85 -9.34 -7.02 -18.33
CA LYS A 85 -10.20 -7.62 -19.36
C LYS A 85 -11.67 -7.24 -19.12
N LEU A 86 -11.90 -5.99 -18.77
CA LEU A 86 -13.25 -5.51 -18.46
C LEU A 86 -14.08 -5.42 -19.74
N PRO A 87 -15.38 -5.78 -19.70
CA PRO A 87 -16.28 -5.66 -20.85
C PRO A 87 -16.75 -4.20 -21.05
N ILE A 88 -15.80 -3.26 -21.10
CA ILE A 88 -16.05 -1.82 -21.29
C ILE A 88 -15.33 -1.40 -22.57
N ASN A 89 -16.10 -1.00 -23.58
CA ASN A 89 -15.56 -0.74 -24.92
C ASN A 89 -14.94 0.65 -25.07
N ASP A 90 -15.49 1.67 -24.40
CA ASP A 90 -14.99 3.05 -24.45
C ASP A 90 -14.34 3.42 -23.12
N PRO A 91 -13.00 3.54 -23.06
CA PRO A 91 -12.29 3.93 -21.85
C PRO A 91 -12.74 5.26 -21.25
N ASN A 92 -13.27 6.18 -22.04
CA ASN A 92 -13.73 7.48 -21.52
C ASN A 92 -15.00 7.36 -20.66
N GLN A 93 -15.68 6.21 -20.71
CA GLN A 93 -16.81 5.93 -19.82
C GLN A 93 -16.33 5.61 -18.42
N LEU A 94 -15.15 4.99 -18.24
CA LEU A 94 -14.67 4.58 -16.93
C LEU A 94 -14.01 5.77 -16.21
N VAL A 95 -14.63 6.23 -15.12
CA VAL A 95 -14.16 7.41 -14.38
C VAL A 95 -13.62 7.05 -13.01
N TYR A 96 -14.23 6.09 -12.31
CA TYR A 96 -13.69 5.59 -11.05
C TYR A 96 -14.13 4.15 -10.76
N SER A 97 -13.41 3.49 -9.86
CA SER A 97 -13.83 2.23 -9.24
C SER A 97 -13.93 2.38 -7.73
N LEU A 98 -14.78 1.54 -7.13
CA LEU A 98 -14.80 1.28 -5.71
C LEU A 98 -14.45 -0.20 -5.51
N ALA A 99 -13.40 -0.49 -4.73
CA ALA A 99 -13.01 -1.85 -4.42
C ALA A 99 -13.16 -2.14 -2.92
N ARG A 100 -13.79 -3.26 -2.58
CA ARG A 100 -13.81 -3.79 -1.22
C ARG A 100 -12.59 -4.67 -1.03
N VAL A 101 -11.76 -4.31 -0.07
CA VAL A 101 -10.47 -4.96 0.18
C VAL A 101 -10.42 -5.52 1.59
N GLN A 102 -9.73 -6.65 1.75
CA GLN A 102 -9.38 -7.20 3.05
C GLN A 102 -7.86 -7.15 3.23
N ILE A 103 -7.43 -6.69 4.41
CA ILE A 103 -6.03 -6.42 4.75
C ILE A 103 -5.64 -7.26 5.95
N ASN A 104 -4.51 -7.96 5.85
CA ASN A 104 -3.83 -8.60 6.97
C ASN A 104 -2.60 -7.76 7.35
N PRO A 105 -2.64 -7.00 8.47
CA PRO A 105 -1.53 -6.18 8.92
C PRO A 105 -0.27 -6.98 9.28
N GLN A 106 -0.44 -8.17 9.86
CA GLN A 106 0.65 -9.03 10.35
C GLN A 106 1.49 -9.58 9.20
N GLU A 107 0.83 -10.05 8.15
CA GLU A 107 1.48 -10.58 6.95
C GLU A 107 1.83 -9.49 5.92
N ARG A 108 1.33 -8.27 6.13
CA ARG A 108 1.39 -7.15 5.19
C ARG A 108 0.84 -7.57 3.81
N THR A 109 -0.38 -8.08 3.81
CA THR A 109 -1.08 -8.49 2.59
C THR A 109 -2.42 -7.78 2.43
N LEU A 110 -2.88 -7.69 1.19
CA LEU A 110 -4.19 -7.19 0.79
C LEU A 110 -4.80 -8.11 -0.26
N ARG A 111 -6.10 -8.35 -0.18
CA ARG A 111 -6.87 -9.07 -1.21
C ARG A 111 -8.11 -8.29 -1.59
N TYR A 112 -8.46 -8.36 -2.86
CA TYR A 112 -9.68 -7.76 -3.40
C TYR A 112 -10.84 -8.75 -3.26
N MET A 113 -11.95 -8.30 -2.71
CA MET A 113 -13.16 -9.09 -2.52
C MET A 113 -14.18 -8.80 -3.62
N GLU A 114 -14.32 -7.53 -3.97
CA GLU A 114 -15.08 -7.07 -5.13
C GLU A 114 -14.58 -5.71 -5.61
N GLU A 115 -14.86 -5.38 -6.87
CA GLU A 115 -14.61 -4.06 -7.43
C GLU A 115 -15.74 -3.66 -8.39
N ILE A 116 -16.27 -2.45 -8.21
CA ILE A 116 -17.35 -1.90 -9.01
C ILE A 116 -16.81 -0.70 -9.79
N PHE A 117 -17.02 -0.71 -11.09
CA PHE A 117 -16.53 0.30 -12.04
C PHE A 117 -17.68 1.22 -12.44
N TYR A 118 -17.45 2.52 -12.40
CA TYR A 118 -18.47 3.55 -12.56
C TYR A 118 -18.12 4.55 -13.66
N ASP A 119 -19.17 5.09 -14.27
CA ASP A 119 -19.07 6.27 -15.11
C ASP A 119 -19.13 7.59 -14.33
N LYS A 120 -19.02 8.71 -15.06
CA LYS A 120 -19.09 10.07 -14.49
C LYS A 120 -20.38 10.38 -13.74
N ASP A 121 -21.48 9.68 -14.06
CA ASP A 121 -22.79 9.90 -13.48
C ASP A 121 -23.04 8.95 -12.29
N GLY A 122 -22.04 8.16 -11.91
CA GLY A 122 -22.12 7.20 -10.81
C GLY A 122 -22.90 5.93 -11.15
N LYS A 123 -23.14 5.66 -12.44
CA LYS A 123 -23.77 4.42 -12.88
C LYS A 123 -22.71 3.33 -12.97
N ALA A 124 -23.01 2.17 -12.38
CA ALA A 124 -22.14 1.01 -12.47
C ALA A 124 -22.09 0.50 -13.93
N LEU A 125 -20.89 0.47 -14.49
CA LEU A 125 -20.58 -0.11 -15.80
C LEU A 125 -20.35 -1.61 -15.70
N TYR A 126 -19.66 -2.05 -14.64
CA TYR A 126 -19.34 -3.44 -14.40
C TYR A 126 -19.07 -3.70 -12.92
N THR A 127 -19.33 -4.92 -12.46
CA THR A 127 -19.00 -5.38 -11.11
C THR A 127 -18.22 -6.68 -11.20
N LEU A 128 -17.00 -6.66 -10.69
CA LEU A 128 -16.14 -7.81 -10.58
C LEU A 128 -16.20 -8.34 -9.14
N LYS A 129 -16.66 -9.58 -8.96
CA LYS A 129 -16.61 -10.27 -7.67
C LYS A 129 -15.56 -11.37 -7.73
N TYR A 130 -14.74 -11.46 -6.70
CA TYR A 130 -13.66 -12.43 -6.64
C TYR A 130 -14.09 -13.68 -5.87
N ASP A 131 -14.29 -14.79 -6.57
CA ASP A 131 -14.66 -16.07 -5.94
C ASP A 131 -13.51 -16.67 -5.11
N ASN A 132 -12.27 -16.46 -5.58
CA ASN A 132 -11.05 -16.88 -4.90
C ASN A 132 -10.08 -15.70 -4.73
N PRO A 133 -10.32 -14.80 -3.75
CA PRO A 133 -9.45 -13.66 -3.49
C PRO A 133 -8.01 -14.08 -3.21
N VAL A 134 -7.07 -13.54 -3.99
CA VAL A 134 -5.64 -13.83 -3.85
C VAL A 134 -4.97 -12.79 -2.98
N ASN A 135 -4.20 -13.24 -1.98
CA ASN A 135 -3.38 -12.35 -1.16
C ASN A 135 -2.23 -11.75 -1.99
N LYS A 136 -2.18 -10.42 -2.04
CA LYS A 136 -1.08 -9.65 -2.61
C LYS A 136 -0.16 -9.22 -1.47
N ASP A 137 1.13 -9.49 -1.60
CA ASP A 137 2.15 -8.87 -0.75
C ASP A 137 2.15 -7.35 -1.00
N ILE A 138 2.17 -6.55 0.07
CA ILE A 138 2.27 -5.09 -0.04
C ILE A 138 3.73 -4.64 0.18
N ASN A 139 4.30 -4.00 -0.83
CA ASN A 139 5.69 -3.54 -0.87
C ASN A 139 5.82 -2.24 -1.68
N SER A 140 7.05 -1.73 -1.85
CA SER A 140 7.35 -0.48 -2.56
C SER A 140 6.93 -0.42 -4.04
N GLN A 141 6.72 -1.58 -4.68
CA GLN A 141 6.26 -1.68 -6.07
C GLN A 141 4.73 -1.84 -6.15
N SER A 142 4.04 -1.96 -5.02
CA SER A 142 2.62 -2.27 -5.00
C SER A 142 1.78 -1.02 -5.24
N PHE A 143 0.91 -1.05 -6.25
CA PHE A 143 -0.14 -0.04 -6.44
C PHE A 143 -0.91 0.21 -5.13
N ASP A 144 -1.18 -0.85 -4.39
CA ASP A 144 -2.02 -0.81 -3.18
C ASP A 144 -1.29 -0.31 -1.92
N GLU A 145 0.01 0.00 -1.99
CA GLU A 145 0.80 0.32 -0.80
C GLU A 145 0.24 1.51 -0.01
N LYS A 146 -0.15 2.58 -0.70
CA LYS A 146 -0.69 3.77 -0.03
C LYS A 146 -2.06 3.50 0.59
N PHE A 147 -2.91 2.70 -0.04
CA PHE A 147 -4.18 2.27 0.54
C PHE A 147 -3.95 1.48 1.83
N TYR A 148 -3.08 0.45 1.76
CA TYR A 148 -2.69 -0.33 2.94
C TYR A 148 -2.20 0.58 4.07
N ALA A 149 -1.29 1.50 3.77
CA ALA A 149 -0.69 2.35 4.80
C ALA A 149 -1.73 3.24 5.49
N MET A 150 -2.62 3.89 4.74
CA MET A 150 -3.65 4.76 5.32
C MET A 150 -4.67 3.98 6.15
N ILE A 151 -5.14 2.83 5.65
CA ILE A 151 -6.16 2.02 6.33
C ILE A 151 -5.57 1.41 7.61
N VAL A 152 -4.36 0.83 7.53
CA VAL A 152 -3.71 0.21 8.69
C VAL A 152 -3.34 1.26 9.74
N ASP A 153 -2.88 2.45 9.35
CA ASP A 153 -2.63 3.53 10.30
C ASP A 153 -3.89 4.02 10.98
N ARG A 154 -5.02 4.05 10.27
CA ARG A 154 -6.29 4.43 10.89
C ARG A 154 -6.73 3.47 11.99
N VAL A 155 -6.40 2.18 11.86
CA VAL A 155 -6.72 1.15 12.87
C VAL A 155 -5.69 1.08 13.99
N PHE A 156 -4.40 1.12 13.67
CA PHE A 156 -3.33 0.83 14.63
C PHE A 156 -2.51 2.04 15.07
N ASN A 157 -2.56 3.13 14.30
CA ASN A 157 -1.83 4.37 14.54
C ASN A 157 -0.33 4.13 14.80
N LYS A 158 0.35 3.44 13.87
CA LYS A 158 1.78 3.11 13.99
C LYS A 158 2.69 3.93 13.08
N GLY A 159 2.14 4.68 12.12
CA GLY A 159 2.88 5.56 11.24
C GLY A 159 3.39 4.88 9.97
N GLU A 160 2.66 3.90 9.41
CA GLU A 160 2.85 3.37 8.05
C GLU A 160 2.96 4.49 7.02
N GLY A 161 1.99 5.40 6.97
CA GLY A 161 1.94 6.51 6.03
C GLY A 161 3.15 7.43 6.16
N GLY A 162 3.49 7.81 7.40
CA GLY A 162 4.67 8.61 7.69
C GLY A 162 5.96 7.92 7.29
N ARG A 163 6.05 6.58 7.45
CA ARG A 163 7.23 5.81 7.04
C ARG A 163 7.43 5.86 5.54
N LEU A 164 6.37 5.73 4.73
CA LEU A 164 6.47 5.64 3.26
C LEU A 164 7.18 6.84 2.62
N ILE A 165 7.02 8.03 3.22
CA ILE A 165 7.59 9.29 2.72
C ILE A 165 8.84 9.73 3.49
N SER A 166 9.27 8.96 4.49
CA SER A 166 10.42 9.32 5.31
C SER A 166 11.72 8.88 4.66
N ASN A 167 12.80 9.66 4.88
CA ASN A 167 14.17 9.24 4.55
C ASN A 167 14.58 7.96 5.30
N ALA A 168 13.89 7.64 6.39
CA ALA A 168 14.09 6.42 7.16
C ALA A 168 13.37 5.19 6.58
N ARG A 169 12.78 5.27 5.38
CA ARG A 169 12.21 4.12 4.67
C ARG A 169 13.30 3.14 4.25
N TRP A 170 14.37 3.63 3.64
CA TRP A 170 15.42 2.80 3.06
C TRP A 170 16.60 2.65 4.01
N LEU A 171 16.88 1.41 4.41
CA LEU A 171 18.07 1.06 5.16
C LEU A 171 19.15 0.57 4.19
N GLY A 172 20.17 1.39 3.94
CA GLY A 172 21.30 1.01 3.10
C GLY A 172 22.09 -0.17 3.68
N LEU A 173 22.14 -1.27 2.94
CA LEU A 173 22.80 -2.51 3.33
C LEU A 173 24.25 -2.57 2.84
N TRP A 174 24.50 -2.18 1.60
CA TRP A 174 25.84 -1.98 1.05
C TRP A 174 25.77 -1.15 -0.23
N SER A 175 26.89 -0.55 -0.61
CA SER A 175 27.03 0.23 -1.85
C SER A 175 28.50 0.17 -2.27
N ASN A 176 28.75 -0.11 -3.55
CA ASN A 176 30.07 -0.19 -4.17
C ASN A 176 29.96 0.09 -5.68
N GLU A 177 31.08 -0.03 -6.40
CA GLU A 177 31.12 0.25 -7.85
C GLU A 177 30.21 -0.66 -8.68
N SER A 178 29.93 -1.88 -8.20
CA SER A 178 29.09 -2.86 -8.89
C SER A 178 27.60 -2.72 -8.58
N GLY A 179 27.21 -1.84 -7.65
CA GLY A 179 25.81 -1.65 -7.30
C GLY A 179 25.54 -1.24 -5.86
N GLU A 180 24.29 -1.36 -5.46
CA GLU A 180 23.83 -1.05 -4.11
C GLU A 180 22.64 -1.89 -3.69
N SER A 181 22.47 -2.07 -2.38
CA SER A 181 21.37 -2.82 -1.79
C SER A 181 20.79 -2.09 -0.59
N SER A 182 19.47 -2.04 -0.51
CA SER A 182 18.71 -1.38 0.55
C SER A 182 17.51 -2.22 0.98
N ALA A 183 17.27 -2.31 2.28
CA ALA A 183 16.06 -2.91 2.83
C ALA A 183 14.94 -1.86 2.95
N ASP A 184 13.72 -2.21 2.52
CA ASP A 184 12.53 -1.40 2.76
C ASP A 184 12.02 -1.63 4.18
N THR A 185 12.38 -0.72 5.09
CA THR A 185 11.99 -0.80 6.49
C THR A 185 10.49 -0.67 6.70
N ALA A 186 9.72 -0.14 5.72
CA ALA A 186 8.27 -0.13 5.79
C ALA A 186 7.70 -1.56 5.76
N THR A 187 8.35 -2.47 5.06
CA THR A 187 7.94 -3.86 4.98
C THR A 187 8.46 -4.73 6.11
N LEU A 188 9.49 -4.28 6.84
CA LEU A 188 10.12 -5.06 7.90
C LEU A 188 9.10 -5.46 8.97
N ARG A 189 9.02 -6.77 9.21
CA ARG A 189 8.28 -7.40 10.31
C ARG A 189 9.21 -8.39 10.99
N GLN A 190 9.32 -8.28 12.30
CA GLN A 190 9.83 -9.37 13.11
C GLN A 190 8.63 -10.19 13.59
N ILE A 191 8.75 -11.51 13.65
CA ILE A 191 7.81 -12.47 14.24
C ILE A 191 8.67 -13.50 14.98
N ASP A 192 8.58 -13.51 16.31
CA ASP A 192 9.45 -14.30 17.18
C ASP A 192 10.94 -14.10 16.81
N ASN A 193 11.59 -15.15 16.32
CA ASN A 193 12.99 -15.14 15.90
C ASN A 193 13.19 -14.86 14.40
N ASN A 194 12.14 -14.61 13.63
CA ASN A 194 12.24 -14.37 12.19
C ASN A 194 12.04 -12.89 11.88
N ILE A 195 12.91 -12.32 11.05
CA ILE A 195 12.74 -11.00 10.44
C ILE A 195 12.44 -11.20 8.97
N ILE A 196 11.29 -10.70 8.52
CA ILE A 196 10.84 -10.70 7.13
C ILE A 196 10.92 -9.28 6.60
N VAL A 197 11.55 -9.09 5.43
CA VAL A 197 11.76 -7.77 4.83
C VAL A 197 11.92 -7.86 3.31
N TRP A 198 11.49 -6.82 2.61
CA TRP A 198 11.79 -6.64 1.19
C TRP A 198 13.12 -5.90 1.00
N ILE A 199 13.95 -6.40 0.09
CA ILE A 199 15.25 -5.86 -0.26
C ILE A 199 15.26 -5.48 -1.75
N TRP A 200 15.71 -4.26 -2.02
CA TRP A 200 15.97 -3.74 -3.36
C TRP A 200 17.48 -3.72 -3.58
N GLN A 201 17.94 -4.44 -4.59
CA GLN A 201 19.33 -4.48 -4.98
C GLN A 201 19.49 -4.11 -6.44
N GLU A 202 20.26 -3.06 -6.71
CA GLU A 202 20.64 -2.64 -8.05
C GLU A 202 22.05 -3.13 -8.35
N ASN A 203 22.25 -3.69 -9.54
CA ASN A 203 23.58 -3.98 -10.06
C ASN A 203 23.87 -3.00 -11.20
N LYS A 204 25.11 -2.53 -11.29
CA LYS A 204 25.56 -1.54 -12.26
C LYS A 204 26.51 -2.18 -13.28
N ASP A 205 26.46 -1.70 -14.52
CA ASP A 205 27.46 -2.04 -15.54
C ASP A 205 28.77 -1.26 -15.29
N SER A 206 29.80 -1.51 -16.12
CA SER A 206 31.09 -0.81 -16.03
C SER A 206 31.02 0.69 -16.33
N ALA A 207 29.92 1.17 -16.91
CA ALA A 207 29.65 2.58 -17.15
C ALA A 207 28.83 3.22 -16.01
N GLY A 208 28.47 2.46 -14.98
CA GLY A 208 27.70 2.92 -13.83
C GLY A 208 26.18 2.93 -14.04
N ASN A 209 25.66 2.43 -15.17
CA ASN A 209 24.23 2.34 -15.43
C ASN A 209 23.63 1.11 -14.74
N VAL A 210 22.38 1.20 -14.28
CA VAL A 210 21.67 0.05 -13.70
C VAL A 210 21.48 -1.03 -14.78
N SER A 211 22.13 -2.17 -14.62
CA SER A 211 22.08 -3.32 -15.52
C SER A 211 21.01 -4.33 -15.11
N SER A 212 20.72 -4.42 -13.81
CA SER A 212 19.64 -5.26 -13.30
C SER A 212 19.20 -4.83 -11.90
N ILE A 213 17.96 -5.20 -11.55
CA ILE A 213 17.40 -5.04 -10.21
C ILE A 213 16.93 -6.40 -9.70
N GLN A 214 17.31 -6.73 -8.48
CA GLN A 214 16.79 -7.86 -7.72
C GLN A 214 15.91 -7.33 -6.59
N PHE A 215 14.64 -7.70 -6.61
CA PHE A 215 13.67 -7.30 -5.59
C PHE A 215 13.16 -8.53 -4.85
N MET A 216 13.59 -8.69 -3.61
CA MET A 216 13.51 -9.95 -2.88
C MET A 216 12.76 -9.79 -1.56
N LYS A 217 11.81 -10.67 -1.26
CA LYS A 217 11.28 -10.84 0.10
C LYS A 217 12.14 -11.89 0.78
N LYS A 218 12.94 -11.49 1.78
CA LYS A 218 13.80 -12.42 2.54
C LYS A 218 13.26 -12.63 3.95
N GLU A 219 13.53 -13.81 4.48
CA GLU A 219 13.33 -14.15 5.89
C GLU A 219 14.68 -14.53 6.51
N TYR A 220 14.98 -13.94 7.66
CA TYR A 220 16.19 -14.20 8.44
C TYR A 220 15.82 -14.71 9.83
N ASN A 221 16.34 -15.86 10.24
CA ASN A 221 16.19 -16.36 11.60
C ASN A 221 17.34 -15.88 12.48
N VAL A 222 17.05 -15.02 13.46
CA VAL A 222 18.08 -14.39 14.31
C VAL A 222 18.74 -15.33 15.31
N LYS A 223 18.09 -16.45 15.64
CA LYS A 223 18.58 -17.43 16.61
C LYS A 223 19.48 -18.46 15.93
N ASN A 224 19.04 -18.98 14.79
CA ASN A 224 19.73 -20.04 14.05
C ASN A 224 20.75 -19.50 13.05
N LEU A 225 20.75 -18.18 12.79
CA LEU A 225 21.62 -17.52 11.81
C LEU A 225 21.43 -18.11 10.41
N THR A 226 20.17 -18.33 10.04
CA THR A 226 19.77 -18.86 8.74
C THR A 226 18.94 -17.85 7.96
N ALA A 227 18.94 -17.95 6.65
CA ALA A 227 18.15 -17.10 5.77
C ALA A 227 17.44 -17.93 4.69
N ARG A 228 16.43 -17.33 4.06
CA ARG A 228 15.86 -17.80 2.78
C ARG A 228 15.20 -16.66 2.02
N THR A 229 15.04 -16.85 0.72
CA THR A 229 14.27 -15.95 -0.14
C THR A 229 12.87 -16.53 -0.36
N LEU A 230 11.84 -15.77 0.01
CA LEU A 230 10.43 -16.14 -0.11
C LEU A 230 9.82 -15.74 -1.46
N LYS A 231 10.24 -14.57 -1.98
CA LYS A 231 9.82 -13.99 -3.26
C LYS A 231 11.02 -13.37 -3.94
N TYR A 232 11.06 -13.46 -5.27
CA TYR A 232 12.12 -12.85 -6.06
C TYR A 232 11.56 -12.35 -7.39
N ASN A 233 11.57 -11.03 -7.57
CA ASN A 233 11.34 -10.39 -8.86
C ASN A 233 12.67 -9.87 -9.38
N PHE A 234 12.89 -10.06 -10.68
CA PHE A 234 14.09 -9.61 -11.37
C PHE A 234 13.70 -8.64 -12.47
N TRP A 235 14.50 -7.60 -12.66
CA TRP A 235 14.38 -6.69 -13.79
C TRP A 235 15.72 -6.53 -14.49
N SER A 236 15.68 -6.45 -15.82
CA SER A 236 16.77 -5.94 -16.66
C SER A 236 16.17 -5.21 -17.86
N PRO A 237 16.97 -4.39 -18.59
CA PRO A 237 16.53 -3.78 -19.85
C PRO A 237 15.97 -4.79 -20.85
N ASP A 238 16.56 -6.00 -20.91
CA ASP A 238 16.19 -7.03 -21.88
C ASP A 238 14.93 -7.81 -21.51
N THR A 239 14.69 -8.01 -20.22
CA THR A 239 13.62 -8.92 -19.75
C THR A 239 12.44 -8.21 -19.14
N ASN A 240 12.57 -6.93 -18.79
CA ASN A 240 11.65 -6.22 -17.92
C ASN A 240 11.43 -6.99 -16.60
N TRP A 241 10.41 -6.65 -15.81
CA TRP A 241 10.10 -7.35 -14.57
C TRP A 241 9.60 -8.77 -14.84
N ILE A 242 10.27 -9.75 -14.24
CA ILE A 242 9.89 -11.16 -14.27
C ILE A 242 9.87 -11.76 -12.86
N ASP A 243 8.85 -12.58 -12.57
CA ASP A 243 8.77 -13.32 -11.32
C ASP A 243 9.67 -14.57 -11.40
N LYS A 244 10.73 -14.59 -10.59
CA LYS A 244 11.65 -15.71 -10.43
C LYS A 244 11.30 -16.59 -9.23
N THR A 245 10.27 -16.25 -8.45
CA THR A 245 9.81 -17.00 -7.28
C THR A 245 9.60 -18.50 -7.53
N PRO A 246 9.02 -18.94 -8.67
CA PRO A 246 8.80 -20.37 -8.91
C PRO A 246 10.06 -21.22 -8.92
N ASN A 247 11.22 -20.62 -9.18
CA ASN A 247 12.51 -21.32 -9.30
C ASN A 247 13.38 -21.21 -8.04
N LEU A 248 12.86 -20.64 -6.95
CA LEU A 248 13.61 -20.48 -5.70
C LEU A 248 13.68 -21.79 -4.93
N ASP A 249 14.85 -22.10 -4.40
CA ASP A 249 14.95 -22.95 -3.21
C ASP A 249 14.42 -22.16 -2.01
N LYS A 250 13.35 -22.66 -1.39
CA LYS A 250 12.67 -22.03 -0.25
C LYS A 250 13.11 -22.59 1.09
N ASN A 251 14.09 -23.50 1.09
CA ASN A 251 14.71 -24.00 2.30
C ASN A 251 15.55 -22.92 2.96
N MET A 252 15.65 -22.98 4.28
CA MET A 252 16.60 -22.14 4.99
C MET A 252 18.02 -22.66 4.82
N HIS A 253 18.96 -21.76 4.53
CA HIS A 253 20.38 -22.01 4.49
C HIS A 253 21.11 -21.24 5.59
N SER A 254 22.26 -21.75 6.03
CA SER A 254 23.11 -21.05 7.01
C SER A 254 23.72 -19.81 6.39
N ILE A 255 23.68 -18.69 7.12
CA ILE A 255 24.35 -17.45 6.73
C ILE A 255 25.85 -17.66 6.95
N ILE A 256 26.64 -17.54 5.89
CA ILE A 256 28.09 -17.71 5.94
C ILE A 256 28.70 -16.45 6.57
N PRO A 257 29.51 -16.56 7.64
CA PRO A 257 30.16 -15.40 8.25
C PRO A 257 30.95 -14.57 7.24
N GLU A 258 30.89 -13.25 7.38
CA GLU A 258 31.61 -12.26 6.54
C GLU A 258 31.18 -12.22 5.06
N SER A 259 30.21 -13.05 4.65
CA SER A 259 29.57 -12.92 3.35
C SER A 259 28.76 -11.62 3.24
N THR A 260 28.44 -11.21 2.01
CA THR A 260 27.53 -10.08 1.76
C THR A 260 26.20 -10.26 2.50
N GLU A 261 25.65 -11.48 2.53
CA GLU A 261 24.41 -11.78 3.24
C GLU A 261 24.54 -11.62 4.77
N ASP A 262 25.69 -11.97 5.36
CA ASP A 262 25.98 -11.71 6.78
C ASP A 262 26.03 -10.20 7.08
N VAL A 263 26.65 -9.42 6.20
CA VAL A 263 26.68 -7.95 6.33
C VAL A 263 25.28 -7.35 6.25
N GLU A 264 24.47 -7.77 5.27
CA GLU A 264 23.06 -7.38 5.13
C GLU A 264 22.27 -7.72 6.40
N PHE A 265 22.38 -8.98 6.84
CA PHE A 265 21.67 -9.51 8.00
C PHE A 265 22.02 -8.77 9.28
N LYS A 266 23.31 -8.49 9.53
CA LYS A 266 23.76 -7.72 10.71
C LYS A 266 23.13 -6.34 10.76
N LYS A 267 23.02 -5.63 9.63
CA LYS A 267 22.38 -4.31 9.56
C LYS A 267 20.87 -4.39 9.79
N ILE A 268 20.19 -5.36 9.18
CA ILE A 268 18.75 -5.58 9.35
C ILE A 268 18.43 -5.94 10.81
N ARG A 269 19.19 -6.87 11.41
CA ARG A 269 19.05 -7.26 12.81
C ARG A 269 19.31 -6.09 13.76
N TYR A 270 20.35 -5.30 13.50
CA TYR A 270 20.62 -4.09 14.27
C TYR A 270 19.46 -3.10 14.21
N TYR A 271 18.89 -2.86 13.02
CA TYR A 271 17.72 -1.99 12.86
C TYR A 271 16.51 -2.50 13.65
N ALA A 272 16.19 -3.79 13.54
CA ALA A 272 15.06 -4.39 14.25
C ALA A 272 15.22 -4.27 15.78
N ASN A 273 16.43 -4.49 16.30
CA ASN A 273 16.75 -4.31 17.71
C ASN A 273 16.68 -2.84 18.17
N LYS A 274 17.08 -1.91 17.31
CA LYS A 274 17.04 -0.46 17.60
C LYS A 274 15.61 0.09 17.58
N TYR A 275 14.74 -0.45 16.74
CA TYR A 275 13.35 0.00 16.58
C TYR A 275 12.34 -1.14 16.81
N PRO A 276 12.31 -1.74 18.02
CA PRO A 276 11.52 -2.94 18.28
C PRO A 276 10.01 -2.69 18.13
N GLU A 277 9.51 -1.51 18.54
CA GLU A 277 8.10 -1.18 18.39
C GLU A 277 7.63 -1.15 16.92
N TRP A 278 8.53 -0.72 16.04
CA TRP A 278 8.29 -0.73 14.60
C TRP A 278 8.41 -2.14 14.03
N ALA A 279 9.47 -2.86 14.39
CA ALA A 279 9.73 -4.20 13.89
C ALA A 279 8.64 -5.20 14.29
N THR A 280 8.15 -5.15 15.53
CA THR A 280 7.15 -6.08 16.08
C THR A 280 5.73 -5.54 16.01
N ARG A 281 5.46 -4.48 15.23
CA ARG A 281 4.10 -3.92 15.16
C ARG A 281 3.10 -4.95 14.63
N TYR A 282 1.88 -4.87 15.15
CA TYR A 282 0.75 -5.77 14.86
C TYR A 282 0.89 -7.22 15.34
N GLN A 283 2.02 -7.61 15.96
CA GLN A 283 2.19 -8.96 16.48
C GLN A 283 1.14 -9.34 17.54
N ILE A 284 0.63 -10.56 17.41
CA ILE A 284 -0.42 -11.13 18.27
C ILE A 284 0.15 -11.64 19.60
N ASN A 285 1.44 -12.02 19.62
CA ASN A 285 2.10 -12.68 20.75
C ASN A 285 2.82 -11.72 21.69
N LYS A 286 2.66 -10.39 21.53
CA LYS A 286 3.26 -9.45 22.46
C LYS A 286 2.56 -9.63 23.80
N THR A 287 3.23 -10.26 24.76
CA THR A 287 2.79 -10.30 26.15
C THR A 287 2.62 -8.86 26.59
N ALA A 288 1.38 -8.40 26.64
CA ALA A 288 1.07 -7.06 27.07
C ALA A 288 1.39 -7.00 28.58
N THR A 289 2.44 -6.28 28.96
CA THR A 289 2.51 -5.72 30.31
C THR A 289 1.43 -4.64 30.39
N VAL A 290 0.21 -5.05 30.73
CA VAL A 290 -0.91 -4.15 31.02
C VAL A 290 -0.77 -3.69 32.48
N PRO A 291 -0.68 -2.38 32.78
CA PRO A 291 -1.04 -1.88 34.10
C PRO A 291 -2.54 -2.06 34.27
N THR A 292 -2.93 -2.89 35.23
CA THR A 292 -4.32 -3.15 35.59
C THR A 292 -4.99 -1.83 35.99
N ASN A 293 -5.97 -1.37 35.22
CA ASN A 293 -7.02 -0.50 35.73
C ASN A 293 -8.35 -0.89 35.08
N THR A 294 -9.09 -1.67 35.85
CA THR A 294 -10.46 -2.14 35.60
C THR A 294 -11.41 -0.95 35.68
N THR A 295 -12.28 -0.77 34.70
CA THR A 295 -13.73 -0.53 34.90
C THR A 295 -14.45 -0.80 33.58
N ALA A 296 -15.26 -1.85 33.55
CA ALA A 296 -16.12 -2.22 32.43
C ALA A 296 -17.45 -1.47 32.51
N THR A 297 -17.98 -1.03 31.36
CA THR A 297 -19.41 -0.74 31.23
C THR A 297 -19.89 -1.29 29.90
N THR A 298 -20.85 -2.22 29.98
CA THR A 298 -21.44 -2.98 28.87
C THR A 298 -22.67 -2.27 28.34
N THR A 299 -22.78 -2.04 27.04
CA THR A 299 -24.08 -1.83 26.36
C THR A 299 -24.06 -2.45 24.97
N THR A 300 -24.85 -3.50 24.80
CA THR A 300 -25.18 -4.16 23.53
C THR A 300 -26.24 -3.36 22.77
N PRO A 301 -26.16 -3.28 21.43
CA PRO A 301 -27.37 -3.21 20.63
C PRO A 301 -27.46 -4.31 19.55
N THR A 302 -28.67 -4.84 19.44
CA THR A 302 -29.18 -5.81 18.46
C THR A 302 -29.14 -5.27 17.02
N PRO A 303 -28.82 -6.07 15.99
CA PRO A 303 -29.00 -5.66 14.60
C PRO A 303 -30.37 -6.08 14.04
N THR A 304 -31.10 -5.13 13.47
CA THR A 304 -32.25 -5.34 12.58
C THR A 304 -31.79 -5.43 11.13
N THR A 305 -32.17 -6.52 10.46
CA THR A 305 -31.99 -6.79 9.02
C THR A 305 -32.85 -5.87 8.14
N PRO A 306 -32.40 -5.54 6.93
CA PRO A 306 -33.32 -5.52 5.79
C PRO A 306 -32.85 -6.42 4.63
N VAL A 307 -33.85 -7.04 4.01
CA VAL A 307 -33.81 -7.88 2.80
C VAL A 307 -34.05 -6.98 1.58
N ASN A 308 -33.26 -7.07 0.51
CA ASN A 308 -33.78 -7.50 -0.81
C ASN A 308 -32.74 -7.61 -1.94
N SER A 309 -32.80 -8.77 -2.59
CA SER A 309 -32.70 -9.09 -4.03
C SER A 309 -31.73 -8.30 -4.94
N THR A 310 -30.71 -9.00 -5.45
CA THR A 310 -30.22 -8.79 -6.82
C THR A 310 -29.68 -10.11 -7.40
N THR A 311 -30.03 -10.34 -8.66
CA THR A 311 -29.74 -11.50 -9.50
C THR A 311 -28.26 -11.87 -9.53
N THR A 312 -27.95 -13.09 -9.10
CA THR A 312 -26.65 -13.76 -9.25
C THR A 312 -26.53 -14.45 -10.61
N SER A 313 -25.37 -14.38 -11.24
CA SER A 313 -24.96 -15.24 -12.37
C SER A 313 -23.47 -15.62 -12.21
N PRO A 314 -23.00 -16.72 -12.85
CA PRO A 314 -21.99 -17.61 -12.29
C PRO A 314 -20.54 -17.11 -12.38
N ALA A 315 -19.76 -17.67 -11.44
CA ALA A 315 -18.35 -17.54 -11.16
C ALA A 315 -17.43 -17.35 -12.38
N ALA A 316 -16.55 -16.35 -12.30
CA ALA A 316 -15.49 -16.13 -13.26
C ALA A 316 -14.24 -16.91 -12.83
N SER A 317 -14.22 -18.21 -13.11
CA SER A 317 -13.01 -19.00 -13.08
C SER A 317 -12.07 -18.55 -14.21
N GLY A 318 -10.95 -17.91 -13.86
CA GLY A 318 -9.87 -17.63 -14.82
C GLY A 318 -9.37 -16.18 -14.92
N VAL A 319 -9.81 -15.26 -14.05
CA VAL A 319 -9.21 -13.91 -13.99
C VAL A 319 -7.98 -13.94 -13.08
N THR A 320 -6.79 -14.07 -13.66
CA THR A 320 -5.55 -13.70 -12.96
C THR A 320 -5.52 -12.18 -12.81
N ASN A 321 -5.53 -11.72 -11.56
CA ASN A 321 -5.44 -10.31 -11.16
C ASN A 321 -4.37 -9.57 -11.98
N PRO A 322 -4.75 -8.62 -12.85
CA PRO A 322 -3.82 -8.07 -13.82
C PRO A 322 -3.30 -6.68 -13.45
N ILE A 323 -3.57 -6.22 -12.23
CA ILE A 323 -2.73 -5.17 -11.61
C ILE A 323 -1.61 -5.88 -10.83
N GLY A 324 -0.85 -6.70 -11.58
CA GLY A 324 0.46 -7.17 -11.18
C GLY A 324 1.45 -6.06 -11.52
N SER A 325 2.21 -5.60 -10.52
CA SER A 325 3.46 -4.85 -10.69
C SER A 325 3.46 -3.90 -11.89
N VAL A 326 2.68 -2.81 -11.83
CA VAL A 326 3.07 -1.63 -12.61
C VAL A 326 4.50 -1.31 -12.17
N GLY A 327 5.40 -1.25 -13.15
CA GLY A 327 6.82 -0.96 -12.92
C GLY A 327 7.03 0.29 -12.07
N PRO A 328 8.25 0.52 -11.59
CA PRO A 328 8.56 1.53 -10.59
C PRO A 328 7.89 2.88 -10.90
N ILE A 329 7.02 3.31 -9.99
CA ILE A 329 6.64 4.71 -9.87
C ILE A 329 7.88 5.43 -9.35
N GLY A 330 8.63 6.03 -10.28
CA GLY A 330 9.66 7.02 -10.01
C GLY A 330 10.87 6.48 -9.24
N ALA A 331 12.01 6.46 -9.93
CA ALA A 331 13.27 6.76 -9.26
C ALA A 331 13.10 8.03 -8.39
N PRO A 332 13.79 8.13 -7.24
CA PRO A 332 13.81 9.39 -6.50
C PRO A 332 14.25 10.52 -7.44
N ILE A 333 13.41 11.53 -7.57
CA ILE A 333 13.79 12.78 -8.22
C ILE A 333 14.61 13.55 -7.18
N ASN A 334 15.94 13.45 -7.34
CA ASN A 334 17.03 14.08 -6.58
C ASN A 334 17.28 13.61 -5.13
#